data_AF-A0A7J2IP77-F1
#
_entry.id   AF-A0A7J2IP77-F1
#
_cell.length_a   1.000
_cell.length_b   1.000
_cell.length_c   1.000
_cell.angle_alpha   90.00
_cell.angle_beta   90.00
_cell.angle_gamma   90.00
#
_symmetry.space_group_name_H-M   'P 1'
#
loop_
_entity.id
_entity.type
_entity.pdbx_description
1 polymer ?
#
loop_
_entity_poly.entity_id
_entity_poly.type
_entity_poly.pdbx_seq_one_letter_code
_entity_poly.pdbx_strand_id
1 'polypeptide(L)'
;MTTGDASIEKLWSYHKKYMKAYGAKQAVLDVVRIYLQHLEDRDFNFLLSRNLLGGIDLKDIVQWGRLSGKLLTGISLFVKLLSKPSLLAKISILKRYMDKAWKHYLEYPESPKDFEKWREEGNAIFENFKKALNLK
;
A
#
# COMPACT_ATOMS: atom_id res chain seq x y z
N MET A 1 29.49 -5.37 -28.02
CA MET A 1 28.97 -6.73 -27.74
C MET A 1 28.49 -6.76 -26.31
N THR A 2 27.21 -7.01 -26.06
CA THR A 2 26.74 -7.35 -24.71
C THR A 2 27.36 -8.71 -24.37
N THR A 3 28.32 -8.71 -23.46
CA THR A 3 28.77 -9.93 -22.78
C THR A 3 27.52 -10.60 -22.22
N GLY A 4 27.19 -11.82 -22.66
CA GLY A 4 25.99 -12.57 -22.25
C GLY A 4 26.04 -13.04 -20.78
N ASP A 5 26.48 -12.18 -19.88
CA ASP A 5 26.62 -12.41 -18.45
C ASP A 5 25.24 -12.32 -17.79
N ALA A 6 24.71 -13.49 -17.43
CA ALA A 6 23.41 -13.66 -16.81
C ALA A 6 23.49 -13.70 -15.26
N SER A 7 24.55 -13.17 -14.66
CA SER A 7 24.69 -13.06 -13.21
C SER A 7 23.65 -12.11 -12.59
N ILE A 8 23.36 -12.31 -11.30
CA ILE A 8 22.39 -11.51 -10.57
C ILE A 8 22.83 -10.04 -10.48
N GLU A 9 24.12 -9.77 -10.40
CA GLU A 9 24.70 -8.43 -10.35
C GLU A 9 24.44 -7.66 -11.65
N LYS A 10 24.61 -8.30 -12.81
CA LYS A 10 24.38 -7.66 -14.11
C LYS A 10 22.89 -7.48 -14.41
N LEU A 11 22.06 -8.42 -13.97
CA LEU A 11 20.62 -8.37 -14.16
C LEU A 11 19.87 -7.55 -13.10
N TRP A 12 20.55 -7.13 -12.01
CA TRP A 12 19.90 -6.47 -10.87
C TRP A 12 19.09 -5.23 -11.23
N SER A 13 19.60 -4.45 -12.19
CA SER A 13 18.93 -3.23 -12.68
C SER A 13 17.50 -3.47 -13.19
N TYR A 14 17.19 -4.70 -13.63
CA TYR A 14 15.85 -5.09 -14.03
C TYR A 14 14.87 -5.04 -12.85
N HIS A 15 15.24 -5.62 -11.70
CA HIS A 15 14.41 -5.60 -10.49
C HIS A 15 14.12 -4.17 -10.04
N LYS A 16 15.14 -3.31 -10.04
CA LYS A 16 14.98 -1.90 -9.72
C LYS A 16 14.01 -1.18 -10.67
N LYS A 17 14.13 -1.42 -11.99
CA LYS A 17 13.22 -0.86 -12.99
C LYS A 17 11.78 -1.33 -12.74
N TYR A 18 11.59 -2.62 -12.48
CA TYR A 18 10.28 -3.18 -12.15
C TYR A 18 9.68 -2.54 -10.89
N MET A 19 10.45 -2.42 -9.81
CA MET A 19 9.96 -1.86 -8.56
C MET A 19 9.54 -0.40 -8.70
N LYS A 20 10.30 0.40 -9.46
CA LYS A 20 9.94 1.78 -9.78
C LYS A 20 8.72 1.90 -10.70
N ALA A 21 8.61 1.03 -11.69
CA ALA A 21 7.52 1.07 -12.66
C ALA A 21 6.19 0.52 -12.10
N TYR A 22 6.25 -0.50 -11.25
CA TYR A 22 5.07 -1.24 -10.82
C TYR A 22 5.12 -1.79 -9.39
N GLY A 23 6.28 -2.24 -8.91
CA GLY A 23 6.39 -2.90 -7.60
C GLY A 23 5.96 -2.01 -6.42
N ALA A 24 6.32 -0.72 -6.42
CA ALA A 24 5.84 0.22 -5.41
C ALA A 24 4.30 0.35 -5.41
N LYS A 25 3.69 0.33 -6.59
CA LYS A 25 2.22 0.32 -6.73
C LYS A 25 1.63 -0.97 -6.14
N GLN A 26 2.23 -2.12 -6.43
CA GLN A 26 1.76 -3.40 -5.89
C GLN A 26 1.88 -3.46 -4.37
N ALA A 27 2.97 -2.96 -3.80
CA ALA A 27 3.14 -2.90 -2.35
C ALA A 27 2.03 -2.07 -1.68
N VAL A 28 1.66 -0.93 -2.27
CA VAL A 28 0.52 -0.13 -1.80
C VAL A 28 -0.80 -0.91 -1.91
N LEU A 29 -1.04 -1.57 -3.05
CA LEU A 29 -2.24 -2.37 -3.25
C LEU A 29 -2.33 -3.53 -2.27
N ASP A 30 -1.20 -4.08 -1.83
CA ASP A 30 -1.19 -5.14 -0.84
C ASP A 30 -1.57 -4.64 0.57
N VAL A 31 -1.16 -3.42 0.94
CA VAL A 31 -1.66 -2.74 2.15
C VAL A 31 -3.17 -2.54 2.06
N VAL A 32 -3.68 -2.09 0.91
CA VAL A 32 -5.13 -1.90 0.70
C VAL A 32 -5.87 -3.24 0.76
N ARG A 33 -5.33 -4.30 0.15
CA ARG A 33 -5.89 -5.65 0.20
C ARG A 33 -6.01 -6.15 1.64
N ILE A 34 -4.92 -6.06 2.42
CA ILE A 34 -4.92 -6.48 3.83
C ILE A 34 -5.99 -5.70 4.61
N TYR A 35 -6.10 -4.39 4.40
CA TYR A 35 -7.13 -3.60 5.06
C TYR A 35 -8.55 -4.07 4.74
N LEU A 36 -8.86 -4.23 3.44
CA LEU A 36 -10.19 -4.62 2.99
C LEU A 36 -10.57 -6.03 3.46
N GLN A 37 -9.62 -6.95 3.51
CA GLN A 37 -9.86 -8.32 4.02
C GLN A 37 -10.20 -8.38 5.51
N HIS A 38 -9.87 -7.34 6.28
CA HIS A 38 -10.12 -7.30 7.72
C HIS A 38 -11.12 -6.21 8.10
N LEU A 39 -11.84 -5.67 7.12
CA LEU A 39 -12.89 -4.71 7.35
C LEU A 39 -14.12 -5.43 7.91
N GLU A 40 -14.68 -4.93 9.01
CA GLU A 40 -15.92 -5.47 9.57
C GLU A 40 -17.08 -5.27 8.58
N ASP A 41 -18.02 -6.21 8.48
CA ASP A 41 -19.16 -6.14 7.54
C ASP A 41 -19.94 -4.82 7.63
N ARG A 42 -20.09 -4.28 8.85
CA ARG A 42 -20.75 -2.98 9.08
C ARG A 42 -19.98 -1.82 8.45
N ASP A 43 -18.66 -1.86 8.52
CA ASP A 43 -17.79 -0.83 7.92
C ASP A 43 -17.69 -1.04 6.40
N PHE A 44 -17.69 -2.28 5.92
CA PHE A 44 -17.75 -2.62 4.50
C PHE A 44 -19.02 -2.13 3.83
N ASN A 45 -20.18 -2.48 4.40
CA ASN A 45 -21.47 -2.01 3.92
C ASN A 45 -21.59 -0.49 3.98
N PHE A 46 -20.99 0.14 5.00
CA PHE A 46 -20.91 1.60 5.07
C PHE A 46 -20.12 2.19 3.90
N LEU A 47 -18.92 1.67 3.61
CA LEU A 47 -18.09 2.16 2.50
C LEU A 47 -18.73 1.88 1.12
N LEU A 48 -19.40 0.73 0.96
CA LEU A 48 -20.14 0.37 -0.26
C LEU A 48 -21.37 1.27 -0.48
N SER A 49 -22.22 1.44 0.53
CA SER A 49 -23.47 2.21 0.43
C SER A 49 -23.28 3.69 0.07
N ARG A 50 -22.07 4.21 0.27
CA ARG A 50 -21.70 5.60 -0.03
C ARG A 50 -20.90 5.76 -1.31
N ASN A 51 -20.78 4.70 -2.12
CA ASN A 51 -20.04 4.68 -3.38
C ASN A 51 -18.55 5.06 -3.22
N LEU A 52 -18.01 5.01 -1.99
CA LEU A 52 -16.61 5.31 -1.67
C LEU A 52 -15.68 4.21 -2.20
N LEU A 53 -16.20 2.99 -2.36
CA LEU A 53 -15.52 1.87 -3.01
C LEU A 53 -15.82 1.78 -4.52
N GLY A 54 -16.86 2.45 -5.00
CA GLY A 54 -17.63 1.99 -6.17
C GLY A 54 -17.40 2.70 -7.51
N GLY A 55 -16.73 3.87 -7.61
CA GLY A 55 -16.75 4.54 -8.92
C GLY A 55 -15.67 5.55 -9.29
N ILE A 56 -15.12 6.31 -8.36
CA ILE A 56 -14.26 7.45 -8.74
C ILE A 56 -12.84 7.36 -8.16
N ASP A 57 -12.65 6.55 -7.11
CA ASP A 57 -11.52 6.73 -6.22
C ASP A 57 -10.71 5.45 -5.94
N LEU A 58 -11.33 4.27 -6.12
CA LEU A 58 -10.59 2.99 -6.21
C LEU A 58 -9.72 2.95 -7.47
N LYS A 59 -10.16 3.61 -8.54
CA LYS A 59 -9.39 3.77 -9.78
C LYS A 59 -8.05 4.44 -9.52
N ASP A 60 -8.00 5.49 -8.71
CA ASP A 60 -6.74 6.18 -8.42
C ASP A 60 -5.78 5.31 -7.60
N ILE A 61 -6.31 4.52 -6.67
CA ILE A 61 -5.52 3.55 -5.91
C ILE A 61 -4.98 2.45 -6.85
N VAL A 62 -5.83 1.89 -7.72
CA VAL A 62 -5.47 0.82 -8.66
C VAL A 62 -4.52 1.30 -9.77
N GLN A 63 -4.74 2.52 -10.26
CA GLN A 63 -4.00 3.11 -11.36
C GLN A 63 -2.68 3.72 -10.89
N TRP A 64 -2.70 4.46 -9.79
CA TRP A 64 -1.56 5.28 -9.33
C TRP A 64 -0.93 4.83 -8.01
N GLY A 65 -1.53 3.87 -7.29
CA GLY A 65 -1.02 3.43 -5.99
C GLY A 65 -1.10 4.52 -4.92
N ARG A 66 -2.10 5.41 -5.00
CA ARG A 66 -2.25 6.54 -4.08
C ARG A 66 -3.72 6.73 -3.73
N LEU A 67 -3.99 7.08 -2.47
CA LEU A 67 -5.28 7.68 -2.09
C LEU A 67 -5.30 9.12 -2.56
N SER A 68 -6.27 9.49 -3.39
CA SER A 68 -6.47 10.89 -3.74
C SER A 68 -6.77 11.71 -2.47
N GLY A 69 -6.29 12.95 -2.40
CA GLY A 69 -6.58 13.84 -1.26
C GLY A 69 -8.09 14.06 -1.09
N LYS A 70 -8.84 14.09 -2.19
CA LYS A 70 -10.30 14.24 -2.22
C LYS A 70 -11.01 13.04 -1.57
N LEU A 71 -10.56 11.81 -1.84
CA LEU A 71 -11.07 10.59 -1.22
C LEU A 71 -10.89 10.61 0.30
N LEU A 72 -9.69 10.94 0.76
CA LEU A 72 -9.37 11.00 2.18
C LEU A 72 -10.23 12.04 2.92
N THR A 73 -10.41 13.22 2.33
CA THR A 73 -11.26 14.27 2.88
C THR A 73 -12.72 13.85 2.93
N GLY A 74 -13.24 13.23 1.85
CA GLY A 74 -14.61 12.72 1.79
C GLY A 74 -14.87 11.67 2.86
N ILE A 75 -14.03 10.63 2.93
CA ILE A 75 -14.14 9.58 3.94
C ILE A 75 -14.06 10.20 5.36
N SER A 76 -13.10 11.07 5.62
CA SER A 76 -12.93 11.72 6.93
C SER A 76 -14.19 12.48 7.36
N LEU A 77 -14.78 13.25 6.46
CA LEU A 77 -16.00 14.01 6.72
C LEU A 77 -17.19 13.10 7.07
N PHE A 78 -17.42 12.05 6.29
CA PHE A 78 -18.53 11.12 6.53
C PHE A 78 -18.38 10.30 7.81
N VAL A 79 -17.15 9.85 8.10
CA VAL A 79 -16.91 9.10 9.34
C VAL A 79 -17.05 9.98 10.58
N LYS A 80 -16.68 11.27 10.49
CA LYS A 80 -16.98 12.28 11.54
C LYS A 80 -18.48 12.47 11.74
N LEU A 81 -19.26 12.57 10.66
CA LEU A 81 -20.72 12.72 10.71
C LEU A 81 -21.42 11.53 11.39
N LEU A 82 -20.83 10.34 11.29
CA LEU A 82 -21.38 9.11 11.88
C LEU A 82 -20.77 8.76 13.24
N SER A 83 -19.94 9.65 13.81
CA SER A 83 -19.30 9.46 15.11
C SER A 83 -18.60 8.10 15.24
N LYS A 84 -17.88 7.66 14.20
CA LYS A 84 -17.11 6.40 14.18
C LYS A 84 -15.59 6.64 14.31
N PRO A 85 -15.08 7.01 15.50
CA PRO A 85 -13.67 7.35 15.69
C PRO A 85 -12.72 6.18 15.40
N SER A 86 -13.16 4.93 15.61
CA SER A 86 -12.37 3.73 15.30
C SER A 86 -12.09 3.58 13.81
N LEU A 87 -13.08 3.87 12.95
CA LEU A 87 -12.91 3.79 11.50
C LEU A 87 -11.95 4.89 10.99
N LEU A 88 -12.05 6.12 11.51
CA LEU A 88 -11.09 7.21 11.21
C LEU A 88 -9.65 6.82 11.55
N ALA A 89 -9.45 6.21 12.71
CA ALA A 89 -8.14 5.73 13.13
C ALA A 89 -7.61 4.68 12.15
N LYS A 90 -8.43 3.68 11.79
CA LYS A 90 -8.07 2.64 10.82
C LYS A 90 -7.71 3.21 9.43
N ILE A 91 -8.44 4.20 8.92
CA ILE A 91 -8.14 4.87 7.64
C ILE A 91 -6.83 5.67 7.71
N SER A 92 -6.59 6.34 8.84
CA SER A 92 -5.33 7.07 9.06
C SER A 92 -4.13 6.12 9.10
N ILE A 93 -4.31 4.95 9.70
CA ILE A 93 -3.31 3.87 9.69
C ILE A 93 -3.09 3.38 8.25
N LEU A 94 -4.15 3.08 7.50
CA LEU A 94 -4.06 2.67 6.10
C LEU A 94 -3.21 3.64 5.27
N LYS A 95 -3.56 4.93 5.28
CA LYS A 95 -2.82 5.96 4.51
C LYS A 95 -1.33 5.94 4.85
N ARG A 96 -1.00 5.94 6.15
CA ARG A 96 0.38 5.95 6.63
C ARG A 96 1.18 4.75 6.13
N TYR A 97 0.58 3.56 6.13
CA TYR A 97 1.28 2.35 5.67
C TYR A 97 1.36 2.24 4.15
N MET A 98 0.39 2.80 3.41
CA MET A 98 0.53 2.96 1.95
C MET A 98 1.72 3.87 1.62
N ASP A 99 1.85 5.01 2.28
CA ASP A 99 2.97 5.93 2.07
C ASP A 99 4.33 5.27 2.41
N LYS A 100 4.39 4.50 3.51
CA LYS A 100 5.59 3.72 3.90
C LYS A 100 5.96 2.67 2.85
N ALA A 101 5.00 1.85 2.42
CA ALA A 101 5.21 0.81 1.43
C ALA A 101 5.66 1.40 0.08
N TRP A 102 5.01 2.47 -0.38
CA TRP A 102 5.39 3.18 -1.59
C TRP A 102 6.85 3.65 -1.54
N LYS A 103 7.23 4.35 -0.46
CA LYS A 103 8.59 4.86 -0.31
C LYS A 103 9.62 3.73 -0.28
N HIS A 104 9.39 2.71 0.55
CA HIS A 104 10.30 1.58 0.71
C HIS A 104 10.60 0.85 -0.60
N TYR A 105 9.56 0.62 -1.41
CA TYR A 105 9.71 -0.09 -2.68
C TYR A 105 10.28 0.78 -3.80
N LEU A 106 10.19 2.11 -3.72
CA LEU A 106 10.94 3.01 -4.61
C LEU A 106 12.44 3.05 -4.29
N GLU A 107 12.80 2.80 -3.03
CA GLU A 107 14.16 2.73 -2.52
C GLU A 107 14.77 1.31 -2.65
N TYR A 108 14.30 0.52 -3.62
CA TYR A 108 14.86 -0.80 -3.92
C TYR A 108 16.38 -0.73 -4.12
N PRO A 109 17.16 -1.65 -3.51
CA PRO A 109 18.61 -1.53 -3.44
C PRO A 109 19.29 -1.56 -4.81
N GLU A 110 20.41 -0.85 -4.91
CA GLU A 110 21.25 -0.79 -6.12
C GLU A 110 22.05 -2.08 -6.36
N SER A 111 22.19 -2.91 -5.33
CA SER A 111 23.02 -4.11 -5.31
C SER A 111 22.29 -5.29 -4.66
N PRO A 112 22.52 -6.53 -5.13
CA PRO A 112 22.00 -7.74 -4.47
C PRO A 112 22.42 -7.88 -3.01
N LYS A 113 23.56 -7.29 -2.61
CA LYS A 113 24.10 -7.39 -1.25
C LYS A 113 23.17 -6.81 -0.18
N ASP A 114 22.43 -5.76 -0.53
CA ASP A 114 21.53 -5.05 0.39
C ASP A 114 20.09 -5.59 0.31
N PHE A 115 19.83 -6.57 -0.55
CA PHE A 115 18.49 -7.12 -0.77
C PHE A 115 17.88 -7.73 0.48
N GLU A 116 18.66 -8.50 1.23
CA GLU A 116 18.14 -9.21 2.40
C GLU A 116 17.62 -8.23 3.46
N LYS A 117 18.43 -7.22 3.78
CA LYS A 117 18.03 -6.15 4.69
C LYS A 117 16.79 -5.41 4.18
N TRP A 118 16.77 -5.01 2.91
CA TRP A 118 15.61 -4.34 2.31
C TRP A 118 14.34 -5.21 2.36
N ARG A 119 14.48 -6.52 2.19
CA ARG A 119 13.37 -7.49 2.27
C ARG A 119 12.82 -7.57 3.68
N GLU A 120 13.67 -7.68 4.69
CA GLU A 120 13.27 -7.70 6.10
C GLU A 120 12.55 -6.41 6.51
N GLU A 121 13.09 -5.25 6.11
CA GLU A 121 12.46 -3.95 6.32
C GLU A 121 11.08 -3.88 5.64
N GLY A 122 10.98 -4.40 4.42
CA GLY A 122 9.72 -4.49 3.67
C GLY A 122 8.69 -5.36 4.40
N ASN A 123 9.09 -6.56 4.84
CA ASN A 123 8.24 -7.47 5.62
C ASN A 123 7.76 -6.82 6.93
N ALA A 124 8.64 -6.10 7.61
CA ALA A 124 8.31 -5.40 8.84
C ALA A 124 7.23 -4.33 8.63
N ILE A 125 7.15 -3.68 7.46
CA ILE A 125 6.05 -2.73 7.15
C ILE A 125 4.69 -3.45 7.22
N PHE A 126 4.56 -4.61 6.60
CA PHE A 126 3.29 -5.35 6.55
C PHE A 126 2.94 -5.99 7.88
N GLU A 127 3.91 -6.53 8.61
CA GLU A 127 3.68 -7.09 9.94
C GLU A 127 3.26 -6.00 10.95
N ASN A 128 3.93 -4.85 10.91
CA ASN A 128 3.54 -3.70 11.74
C ASN A 128 2.20 -3.11 11.32
N PHE A 129 1.83 -3.23 10.04
CA PHE A 129 0.51 -2.81 9.58
C PHE A 129 -0.60 -3.70 10.16
N LYS A 130 -0.43 -5.03 10.08
CA LYS A 130 -1.38 -5.98 10.65
C LYS A 130 -1.56 -5.76 12.16
N LYS A 131 -0.45 -5.60 12.89
CA LYS A 131 -0.47 -5.28 14.33
C LYS A 131 -1.19 -3.96 14.61
N ALA A 132 -0.94 -2.91 13.83
CA ALA A 132 -1.58 -1.61 14.00
C ALA A 132 -3.10 -1.64 13.75
N LEU A 133 -3.58 -2.57 12.93
CA LEU A 133 -5.00 -2.82 12.69
C LEU A 133 -5.65 -3.70 13.78
N ASN A 134 -4.90 -4.13 14.80
CA ASN A 134 -5.31 -5.11 15.82
C ASN A 134 -5.78 -6.44 15.21
N LEU A 135 -5.14 -6.88 14.12
CA LEU A 135 -5.41 -8.19 13.53
C LEU A 135 -4.77 -9.27 14.42
N LYS A 136 -5.57 -10.24 14.86
CA LYS A 136 -5.07 -11.45 15.54
C LYS A 136 -4.49 -12.42 14.53
#